data_AF-A0AA35QWR2-F1
#
_entry.id   AF-A0AA35QWR2-F1
#
_cell.length_a   1.000
_cell.length_b   1.000
_cell.length_c   1.000
_cell.angle_alpha   90.00
_cell.angle_beta   90.00
_cell.angle_gamma   90.00
#
_symmetry.space_group_name_H-M   'P 1'
#
loop_
_entity.id
_entity.type
_entity.pdbx_description
1 polymer ?
#
loop_
_entity_poly.entity_id
_entity_poly.type
_entity_poly.pdbx_seq_one_letter_code
_entity_poly.pdbx_strand_id
1 'polypeptide(L)'
;MSYDQIKDTGARPLYVQQREAAGYQGANGANNLQHYSSPLPQVDHDQDVENDPSSLPVAHLNLDFKECFREHESTKTVAAYYEVLGLIYKYVKFFTYHTFVLLFGVFFVIAYAIFNGVLSFFHVWIYGPTAKMLLVGVYALAPLVVAPFCAMYRPLVDVHARIFRQIRIRISKPTPNQTSNI
;
A
#
# COMPACT_ATOMS: atom_id res chain seq x y z
N MET A 1 -9.98 -10.97 -16.31
CA MET A 1 -10.79 -10.88 -15.09
C MET A 1 -11.58 -9.59 -15.16
N SER A 2 -12.91 -9.71 -15.28
CA SER A 2 -13.85 -8.63 -15.62
C SER A 2 -14.22 -7.80 -14.39
N TYR A 3 -14.49 -6.50 -14.60
CA TYR A 3 -14.80 -5.49 -13.57
C TYR A 3 -16.17 -5.67 -12.87
N ASP A 4 -16.93 -6.71 -13.20
CA ASP A 4 -18.32 -6.89 -12.74
C ASP A 4 -18.49 -7.62 -11.41
N GLN A 5 -17.42 -8.14 -10.79
CA GLN A 5 -17.52 -8.97 -9.59
C GLN A 5 -17.45 -8.24 -8.24
N ILE A 6 -17.34 -6.91 -8.20
CA ILE A 6 -17.22 -6.14 -6.93
C ILE A 6 -18.56 -5.51 -6.51
N LYS A 7 -19.70 -6.04 -6.98
CA LYS A 7 -21.04 -5.54 -6.60
C LYS A 7 -21.74 -6.33 -5.49
N ASP A 8 -21.27 -7.53 -5.13
CA ASP A 8 -21.98 -8.42 -4.20
C ASP A 8 -21.44 -8.47 -2.76
N THR A 9 -20.40 -7.71 -2.43
CA THR A 9 -19.97 -7.58 -1.04
C THR A 9 -20.43 -6.22 -0.53
N GLY A 10 -21.46 -6.20 0.30
CA GLY A 10 -22.12 -5.02 0.89
C GLY A 10 -21.27 -4.14 1.81
N ALA A 11 -19.97 -4.02 1.56
CA ALA A 11 -19.08 -3.07 2.21
C ALA A 11 -19.22 -1.72 1.52
N ARG A 12 -20.05 -0.84 2.10
CA ARG A 12 -20.13 0.57 1.69
C ARG A 12 -18.73 1.20 1.80
N PRO A 13 -18.26 1.93 0.79
CA PRO A 13 -16.95 2.55 0.86
C PRO A 13 -16.91 3.65 1.92
N LEU A 14 -15.81 3.70 2.69
CA LEU A 14 -15.61 4.51 3.89
C LEU A 14 -15.85 6.03 3.70
N TYR A 15 -15.70 6.53 2.47
CA TYR A 15 -15.99 7.92 2.12
C TYR A 15 -17.49 8.26 2.01
N VAL A 16 -18.38 7.27 1.90
CA VAL A 16 -19.84 7.48 1.88
C VAL A 16 -20.37 7.66 3.31
N GLN A 17 -19.83 6.91 4.27
CA GLN A 17 -20.26 6.97 5.67
C GLN A 17 -19.86 8.28 6.36
N GLN A 18 -18.72 8.85 5.98
CA GLN A 18 -18.27 10.14 6.50
C GLN A 18 -19.07 11.34 5.93
N ARG A 19 -19.71 11.16 4.77
CA ARG A 19 -20.61 12.17 4.17
C ARG A 19 -22.01 12.12 4.78
N GLU A 20 -22.46 10.96 5.26
CA GLU A 20 -23.74 10.78 5.96
C GLU A 20 -23.67 11.29 7.41
N ALA A 21 -22.56 11.10 8.13
CA ALA A 21 -22.39 11.60 9.50
C ALA A 21 -22.35 13.14 9.62
N ALA A 22 -21.93 13.84 8.57
CA ALA A 22 -21.90 15.30 8.54
C ALA A 22 -23.24 15.94 8.07
N GLY A 23 -24.23 15.12 7.67
CA GLY A 23 -25.45 15.59 7.00
C GLY A 23 -26.72 15.66 7.85
N TYR A 24 -26.71 15.25 9.12
CA TYR A 24 -27.92 15.14 9.96
C TYR A 24 -27.95 16.09 11.16
N GLN A 25 -27.70 17.38 10.95
CA GLN A 25 -27.93 18.40 11.99
C GLN A 25 -28.62 19.65 11.48
N GLY A 26 -29.56 19.49 10.54
CA GLY A 26 -30.33 20.61 10.00
C GLY A 26 -31.65 20.19 9.37
N ALA A 27 -32.57 19.63 10.16
CA ALA A 27 -34.01 19.64 9.86
C ALA A 27 -34.78 18.92 10.98
N ASN A 28 -35.19 19.65 12.02
CA ASN A 28 -36.40 19.36 12.78
C ASN A 28 -36.79 20.62 13.57
N GLY A 29 -37.72 21.38 13.01
CA GLY A 29 -38.49 22.34 13.78
C GLY A 29 -39.70 21.64 14.39
N ALA A 30 -39.92 21.82 15.69
CA ALA A 30 -41.22 22.18 16.27
C ALA A 30 -41.17 22.06 17.80
N ASN A 31 -41.74 23.06 18.46
CA ASN A 31 -42.19 23.12 19.86
C ASN A 31 -41.10 23.35 20.92
N ASN A 32 -40.92 24.62 21.30
CA ASN A 32 -41.09 25.05 22.69
C ASN A 32 -41.26 26.58 22.71
N LEU A 33 -42.49 27.02 22.98
CA LEU A 33 -42.80 28.36 23.47
C LEU A 33 -42.14 28.50 24.85
N GLN A 34 -41.07 29.28 24.96
CA GLN A 34 -40.66 29.86 26.23
C GLN A 34 -40.49 31.37 26.05
N HIS A 35 -41.56 32.05 26.45
CA HIS A 35 -41.62 33.44 26.84
C HIS A 35 -40.52 33.72 27.87
N TYR A 36 -39.50 34.50 27.49
CA TYR A 36 -38.58 35.12 28.45
C TYR A 36 -38.70 36.63 28.33
N SER A 37 -39.67 37.16 29.06
CA SER A 37 -39.72 38.57 29.42
C SER A 37 -38.79 38.76 30.60
N SER A 38 -37.69 39.52 30.43
CA SER A 38 -36.94 40.11 31.54
C SER A 38 -36.15 41.33 31.08
N PRO A 39 -35.97 42.34 31.95
CA PRO A 39 -35.81 43.74 31.55
C PRO A 39 -34.37 44.08 31.19
N LEU A 40 -34.20 45.03 30.25
CA LEU A 40 -32.91 45.62 29.90
C LEU A 40 -32.24 46.24 31.16
N PRO A 41 -31.01 45.86 31.52
CA PRO A 41 -30.19 46.68 32.41
C PRO A 41 -29.70 47.90 31.63
N GLN A 42 -29.81 49.06 32.26
CA GLN A 42 -29.42 50.35 31.73
C GLN A 42 -27.94 50.38 31.31
N VAL A 43 -27.69 51.11 30.23
CA VAL A 43 -26.36 51.47 29.73
C VAL A 43 -25.74 52.48 30.71
N ASP A 44 -24.67 52.10 31.39
CA ASP A 44 -23.72 53.06 31.95
C ASP A 44 -22.55 53.19 30.97
N HIS A 45 -22.38 54.40 30.46
CA HIS A 45 -21.15 54.85 29.81
C HIS A 45 -20.05 54.92 30.87
N ASP A 46 -18.96 54.18 30.67
CA ASP A 46 -17.58 54.63 30.86
C ASP A 46 -16.66 53.41 30.96
N GLN A 47 -15.91 53.15 29.88
CA GLN A 47 -14.48 52.80 29.94
C GLN A 47 -13.98 52.61 28.51
N ASP A 48 -13.08 53.51 28.10
CA ASP A 48 -12.24 53.36 26.93
C ASP A 48 -11.33 52.14 27.14
N VAL A 49 -11.85 50.96 26.82
CA VAL A 49 -11.05 49.74 26.71
C VAL A 49 -10.37 49.82 25.35
N GLU A 50 -9.08 50.18 25.39
CA GLU A 50 -8.10 49.99 24.33
C GLU A 50 -8.36 48.64 23.64
N ASN A 51 -8.97 48.69 22.44
CA ASN A 51 -9.20 47.50 21.63
C ASN A 51 -7.87 47.05 21.02
N ASP A 52 -7.03 46.40 21.82
CA ASP A 52 -5.82 45.75 21.34
C ASP A 52 -6.23 44.54 20.48
N PRO A 53 -5.96 44.55 19.16
CA PRO A 53 -6.35 43.47 18.26
C PRO A 53 -5.55 42.18 18.50
N SER A 54 -4.54 42.19 19.39
CA SER A 54 -3.76 41.00 19.73
C SER A 54 -4.38 40.13 20.84
N SER A 55 -5.40 40.64 21.54
CA SER A 55 -6.04 39.97 22.68
C SER A 55 -7.30 39.16 22.32
N LEU A 56 -7.75 39.22 21.07
CA LEU A 56 -8.87 38.42 20.59
C LEU A 56 -8.42 36.96 20.39
N PRO A 57 -9.10 35.96 20.98
CA PRO A 57 -8.79 34.57 20.74
C PRO A 57 -8.91 34.27 19.24
N VAL A 58 -7.79 33.89 18.63
CA VAL A 58 -7.60 33.54 17.20
C VAL A 58 -8.64 32.53 16.68
N ALA A 59 -9.36 31.84 17.58
CA ALA A 59 -10.49 30.98 17.27
C ALA A 59 -11.69 31.71 16.64
N HIS A 60 -11.86 33.01 16.89
CA HIS A 60 -12.97 33.81 16.35
C HIS A 60 -12.59 34.60 15.08
N LEU A 61 -11.33 34.54 14.64
CA LEU A 61 -10.87 35.20 13.42
C LEU A 61 -10.71 34.20 12.25
N ASN A 62 -11.58 33.18 12.20
CA ASN A 62 -11.86 32.50 10.94
C ASN A 62 -12.85 33.36 10.16
N LEU A 63 -12.36 34.47 9.60
CA LEU A 63 -13.03 35.18 8.52
C LEU A 63 -12.96 34.27 7.29
N ASP A 64 -13.83 33.28 7.23
CA ASP A 64 -14.11 32.57 5.99
C ASP A 64 -14.74 33.60 5.04
N PHE A 65 -14.14 33.80 3.87
CA PHE A 65 -14.59 34.81 2.89
C PHE A 65 -16.06 34.60 2.48
N LYS A 66 -16.60 33.40 2.72
CA LYS A 66 -18.01 33.05 2.58
C LYS A 66 -18.94 33.81 3.53
N GLU A 67 -18.46 34.22 4.71
CA GLU A 67 -19.24 34.92 5.72
C GLU A 67 -19.08 36.45 5.63
N CYS A 68 -17.93 36.94 5.15
CA CYS A 68 -17.69 38.36 4.90
C CYS A 68 -18.45 38.89 3.66
N PHE A 69 -18.76 38.01 2.69
CA PHE A 69 -19.56 38.31 1.50
C PHE A 69 -20.85 37.49 1.47
N ARG A 70 -21.69 37.56 2.52
CA ARG A 70 -23.06 37.02 2.43
C ARG A 70 -23.88 37.84 1.43
N GLU A 71 -23.86 37.43 0.16
CA GLU A 71 -24.84 37.88 -0.84
C GLU A 71 -26.27 37.66 -0.30
N HIS A 72 -27.16 38.60 -0.59
CA HIS A 72 -28.59 38.51 -0.25
C HIS A 72 -29.19 37.21 -0.82
N GLU A 73 -29.99 36.50 -0.01
CA GLU A 73 -30.62 35.18 -0.28
C GLU A 73 -31.28 34.99 -1.65
N SER A 74 -31.55 36.06 -2.39
CA SER A 74 -32.16 36.03 -3.73
C SER A 74 -31.18 35.72 -4.87
N THR A 75 -29.86 35.84 -4.66
CA THR A 75 -28.86 35.59 -5.71
C THR A 75 -27.89 34.48 -5.27
N LYS A 76 -28.15 33.24 -5.71
CA LYS A 76 -27.32 32.05 -5.40
C LYS A 76 -26.01 31.98 -6.20
N THR A 77 -25.36 33.11 -6.44
CA THR A 77 -24.18 33.22 -7.31
C THR A 77 -22.95 32.56 -6.71
N VAL A 78 -22.72 32.71 -5.40
CA VAL A 78 -21.57 32.09 -4.72
C VAL A 78 -21.67 30.55 -4.67
N ALA A 79 -22.85 29.99 -4.39
CA ALA A 79 -23.04 28.54 -4.37
C ALA A 79 -22.89 27.92 -5.78
N ALA A 80 -23.51 28.55 -6.79
CA ALA A 80 -23.37 28.14 -8.18
C ALA A 80 -21.93 28.25 -8.68
N TYR A 81 -21.20 29.29 -8.27
CA TYR A 81 -19.78 29.46 -8.57
C TYR A 81 -18.95 28.29 -8.02
N TYR A 82 -19.13 27.90 -6.76
CA TYR A 82 -18.39 26.78 -6.19
C TYR A 82 -18.75 25.43 -6.80
N GLU A 83 -20.01 25.22 -7.23
CA GLU A 83 -20.41 24.01 -7.95
C GLU A 83 -19.77 23.92 -9.34
N VAL A 84 -19.79 25.02 -10.10
CA VAL A 84 -19.17 25.10 -11.43
C VAL A 84 -17.65 24.96 -11.32
N LEU A 85 -17.03 25.61 -10.34
CA LEU A 85 -15.59 25.52 -10.10
C LEU A 85 -15.18 24.09 -9.71
N GLY A 86 -15.97 23.42 -8.89
CA GLY A 86 -15.75 22.01 -8.54
C GLY A 86 -15.88 21.06 -9.74
N LEU A 87 -16.79 21.35 -10.66
CA LEU A 87 -16.94 20.60 -11.91
C LEU A 87 -15.73 20.82 -12.84
N ILE A 88 -15.36 22.08 -13.08
CA ILE A 88 -14.21 22.45 -13.92
C ILE A 88 -12.92 21.85 -13.35
N TYR A 89 -12.73 21.94 -12.03
CA TYR A 89 -11.56 21.35 -11.37
C TYR A 89 -11.47 19.83 -11.58
N LYS A 90 -12.59 19.10 -11.51
CA LYS A 90 -12.60 17.66 -11.80
C LYS A 90 -12.25 17.36 -13.26
N TYR A 91 -12.83 18.10 -14.19
CA TYR A 91 -12.54 17.93 -15.62
C TYR A 91 -11.09 18.26 -15.95
N VAL A 92 -10.56 19.38 -15.45
CA VAL A 92 -9.15 19.76 -15.64
C VAL A 92 -8.22 18.74 -15.00
N LYS A 93 -8.51 18.25 -13.79
CA LYS A 93 -7.71 17.21 -13.13
C LYS A 93 -7.67 15.93 -13.96
N PHE A 94 -8.82 15.48 -14.45
CA PHE A 94 -8.91 14.27 -15.27
C PHE A 94 -8.18 14.46 -16.61
N PHE A 95 -8.41 15.58 -17.29
CA PHE A 95 -7.81 15.87 -18.58
C PHE A 95 -6.29 16.05 -18.49
N THR A 96 -5.80 16.77 -17.47
CA THR A 96 -4.37 16.96 -17.23
C THR A 96 -3.69 15.63 -16.93
N TYR A 97 -4.28 14.80 -16.05
CA TYR A 97 -3.73 13.48 -15.76
C TYR A 97 -3.64 12.62 -17.02
N HIS A 98 -4.73 12.57 -17.80
CA HIS A 98 -4.77 11.74 -19.01
C HIS A 98 -3.80 12.23 -20.08
N THR A 99 -3.69 13.55 -20.26
CA THR A 99 -2.76 14.16 -21.21
C THR A 99 -1.31 13.91 -20.80
N PHE A 100 -0.99 14.05 -19.52
CA PHE A 100 0.35 13.81 -19.01
C PHE A 100 0.75 12.34 -19.11
N VAL A 101 -0.18 11.43 -18.79
CA VAL A 101 0.04 9.98 -18.95
C VAL A 101 0.18 9.58 -20.41
N LEU A 102 -0.61 10.15 -21.32
CA LEU A 102 -0.49 9.83 -22.74
C LEU A 102 0.83 10.38 -23.31
N LEU A 103 1.22 11.60 -22.94
CA LEU A 103 2.47 12.20 -23.39
C LEU A 103 3.68 11.43 -22.83
N PHE A 104 3.86 11.42 -21.50
CA PHE A 104 5.03 10.82 -20.87
C PHE A 104 5.00 9.29 -20.91
N GLY A 105 3.82 8.67 -20.87
CA GLY A 105 3.69 7.22 -20.94
C GLY A 105 4.11 6.68 -22.30
N VAL A 106 3.70 7.31 -23.41
CA VAL A 106 4.13 6.89 -24.75
C VAL A 106 5.65 7.03 -24.91
N PHE A 107 6.23 8.17 -24.49
CA PHE A 107 7.68 8.35 -24.53
C PHE A 107 8.42 7.30 -23.68
N PHE A 108 7.91 7.01 -22.49
CA PHE A 108 8.50 6.01 -21.59
C PHE A 108 8.42 4.58 -22.18
N VAL A 109 7.29 4.21 -22.79
CA VAL A 109 7.11 2.90 -23.44
C VAL A 109 8.06 2.74 -24.61
N ILE A 110 8.24 3.78 -25.43
CA ILE A 110 9.19 3.74 -26.56
C ILE A 110 10.62 3.57 -26.05
N ALA A 111 11.03 4.35 -25.05
CA ALA A 111 12.36 4.22 -24.45
C ALA A 111 12.58 2.83 -23.83
N TYR A 112 11.58 2.30 -23.13
CA TYR A 112 11.64 0.97 -22.53
C TYR A 112 11.71 -0.14 -23.59
N ALA A 113 10.97 -0.02 -24.69
CA ALA A 113 11.01 -0.98 -25.80
C ALA A 113 12.38 -1.00 -26.47
N ILE A 114 12.97 0.17 -26.73
CA ILE A 114 14.33 0.27 -27.28
C ILE A 114 15.35 -0.35 -26.32
N PHE A 115 15.26 -0.03 -25.03
CA PHE A 115 16.14 -0.59 -24.00
C PHE A 115 16.05 -2.12 -23.96
N ASN A 116 14.84 -2.69 -23.98
CA ASN A 116 14.65 -4.13 -24.02
C ASN A 116 15.13 -4.78 -25.32
N GLY A 117 15.00 -4.09 -26.45
CA GLY A 117 15.56 -4.56 -27.73
C GLY A 117 17.08 -4.71 -27.66
N VAL A 118 17.77 -3.71 -27.13
CA VAL A 118 19.23 -3.74 -26.92
C VAL A 118 19.61 -4.81 -25.89
N LEU A 119 18.87 -4.90 -24.79
CA LEU A 119 19.10 -5.92 -23.75
C LEU A 119 18.92 -7.35 -24.31
N SER A 120 17.92 -7.55 -25.17
CA SER A 120 17.67 -8.83 -25.85
C SER A 120 18.83 -9.21 -26.76
N PHE A 121 19.39 -8.25 -27.50
CA PHE A 121 20.60 -8.48 -28.29
C PHE A 121 21.76 -8.93 -27.39
N PHE A 122 22.04 -8.24 -26.29
CA PHE A 122 23.06 -8.68 -25.34
C PHE A 122 22.76 -10.05 -24.74
N HIS A 123 21.51 -10.37 -24.46
CA HIS A 123 21.15 -11.68 -23.91
C HIS A 123 21.45 -12.81 -24.91
N VAL A 124 21.04 -12.67 -26.17
CA VAL A 124 21.31 -13.71 -27.18
C VAL A 124 22.81 -13.83 -27.46
N TRP A 125 23.51 -12.69 -27.61
CA TRP A 125 24.89 -12.68 -28.08
C TRP A 125 25.94 -12.81 -26.97
N ILE A 126 25.67 -12.36 -25.76
CA ILE A 126 26.61 -12.45 -24.63
C ILE A 126 26.23 -13.59 -23.72
N TYR A 127 24.98 -13.67 -23.26
CA TYR A 127 24.61 -14.66 -22.24
C TYR A 127 24.73 -16.08 -22.78
N GLY A 128 24.28 -16.35 -24.01
CA GLY A 128 24.38 -17.67 -24.63
C GLY A 128 25.82 -18.20 -24.72
N PRO A 129 26.76 -17.48 -25.37
CA PRO A 129 28.17 -17.88 -25.42
C PRO A 129 28.85 -17.89 -24.06
N THR A 130 28.55 -16.94 -23.17
CA THR A 130 29.13 -16.88 -21.82
C THR A 130 28.71 -18.09 -20.98
N ALA A 131 27.44 -18.49 -21.02
CA ALA A 131 26.96 -19.67 -20.32
C ALA A 131 27.65 -20.95 -20.82
N LYS A 132 27.84 -21.06 -22.15
CA LYS A 132 28.57 -22.18 -22.75
C LYS A 132 30.04 -22.22 -22.34
N MET A 133 30.72 -21.07 -22.37
CA MET A 133 32.12 -20.95 -21.91
C MET A 133 32.27 -21.29 -20.43
N LEU A 134 31.34 -20.82 -19.59
CA LEU A 134 31.31 -21.16 -18.17
C LEU A 134 31.11 -22.67 -17.96
N LEU A 135 30.19 -23.29 -18.69
CA LEU A 135 29.99 -24.75 -18.65
C LEU A 135 31.29 -25.48 -18.98
N VAL A 136 31.95 -25.12 -20.08
CA VAL A 136 33.23 -25.73 -20.48
C VAL A 136 34.29 -25.57 -19.38
N GLY A 137 34.39 -24.38 -18.78
CA GLY A 137 35.29 -24.15 -17.66
C GLY A 137 34.98 -25.04 -16.44
N VAL A 138 33.70 -25.14 -16.06
CA VAL A 138 33.27 -26.01 -14.96
C VAL A 138 33.51 -27.48 -15.27
N TYR A 139 33.21 -27.95 -16.49
CA TYR A 139 33.50 -29.33 -16.90
C TYR A 139 35.00 -29.64 -16.94
N ALA A 140 35.84 -28.66 -17.27
CA ALA A 140 37.30 -28.81 -17.22
C ALA A 140 37.84 -28.81 -15.78
N LEU A 141 37.26 -28.00 -14.88
CA LEU A 141 37.65 -27.96 -13.46
C LEU A 141 37.07 -29.12 -12.63
N ALA A 142 35.91 -29.67 -13.04
CA ALA A 142 35.23 -30.75 -12.33
C ALA A 142 36.13 -31.97 -12.08
N PRO A 143 36.84 -32.55 -13.07
CA PRO A 143 37.73 -33.68 -12.81
C PRO A 143 38.92 -33.32 -11.91
N LEU A 144 39.40 -32.07 -11.95
CA LEU A 144 40.51 -31.61 -11.11
C LEU A 144 40.13 -31.61 -9.62
N VAL A 145 38.87 -31.30 -9.30
CA VAL A 145 38.36 -31.33 -7.92
C VAL A 145 37.84 -32.72 -7.55
N VAL A 146 37.07 -33.37 -8.42
CA VAL A 146 36.41 -34.64 -8.08
C VAL A 146 37.42 -35.80 -7.97
N ALA A 147 38.45 -35.85 -8.80
CA ALA A 147 39.45 -36.93 -8.76
C ALA A 147 40.16 -37.07 -7.40
N PRO A 148 40.74 -36.02 -6.80
CA PRO A 148 41.38 -36.14 -5.49
C PRO A 148 40.38 -36.45 -4.38
N PHE A 149 39.18 -35.87 -4.41
CA PHE A 149 38.13 -36.18 -3.41
C PHE A 149 37.68 -37.65 -3.49
N CYS A 150 37.46 -38.19 -4.70
CA CYS A 150 37.17 -39.61 -4.89
C CYS A 150 38.34 -40.50 -4.47
N ALA A 151 39.58 -40.09 -4.76
CA ALA A 151 40.78 -40.81 -4.35
C ALA A 151 40.93 -40.87 -2.82
N MET A 152 40.52 -39.83 -2.09
CA MET A 152 40.50 -39.83 -0.62
C MET A 152 39.30 -40.59 -0.02
N TYR A 153 38.14 -40.53 -0.66
CA TYR A 153 36.94 -41.18 -0.14
C TYR A 153 37.00 -42.72 -0.23
N ARG A 154 37.59 -43.26 -1.31
CA ARG A 154 37.75 -44.71 -1.51
C ARG A 154 38.46 -45.42 -0.34
N PRO A 155 39.67 -45.02 0.10
CA PRO A 155 40.32 -45.66 1.24
C PRO A 155 39.56 -45.43 2.54
N LEU A 156 38.91 -44.28 2.70
CA LEU A 156 38.10 -44.00 3.89
C LEU A 156 36.94 -45.00 4.01
N VAL A 157 36.18 -45.22 2.93
CA VAL A 157 35.10 -46.21 2.90
C VAL A 157 35.61 -47.62 3.14
N ASP A 158 36.75 -48.00 2.56
CA ASP A 158 37.34 -49.33 2.78
C ASP A 158 37.72 -49.55 4.25
N VAL A 159 38.31 -48.56 4.91
CA VAL A 159 38.62 -48.63 6.35
C VAL A 159 37.35 -48.74 7.19
N HIS A 160 36.33 -47.93 6.92
CA HIS A 160 35.05 -48.03 7.64
C HIS A 160 34.41 -49.41 7.44
N ALA A 161 34.39 -49.92 6.21
CA ALA A 161 33.87 -51.26 5.90
C ALA A 161 34.64 -52.36 6.65
N ARG A 162 35.96 -52.26 6.78
CA ARG A 162 36.78 -53.21 7.56
C ARG A 162 36.45 -53.16 9.06
N ILE A 163 36.24 -51.98 9.62
CA ILE A 163 35.84 -51.80 11.03
C ILE A 163 34.48 -52.47 11.27
N PHE A 164 33.48 -52.19 10.43
CA PHE A 164 32.16 -52.80 10.58
C PHE A 164 32.16 -54.32 10.36
N ARG A 165 33.03 -54.83 9.48
CA ARG A 165 33.18 -56.28 9.27
C ARG A 165 33.70 -57.01 10.51
N GLN A 166 34.50 -56.36 11.35
CA GLN A 166 35.04 -56.97 12.57
C GLN A 166 34.00 -57.03 13.72
N ILE A 167 32.91 -56.27 13.63
CA ILE A 167 31.83 -56.29 14.61
C ILE A 167 30.97 -57.54 14.37
N ARG A 168 31.26 -58.61 15.11
CA ARG A 168 30.49 -59.85 15.07
C ARG A 168 29.23 -59.71 15.94
N ILE A 169 28.11 -59.33 15.33
CA ILE A 169 26.82 -59.26 16.01
C ILE A 169 26.32 -60.68 16.25
N ARG A 170 26.35 -61.14 17.51
CA ARG A 170 25.67 -62.37 17.91
C ARG A 170 24.18 -62.07 18.04
N ILE A 171 23.42 -62.39 17.00
CA ILE A 171 21.96 -62.34 17.05
C ILE A 171 21.51 -63.56 17.86
N SER A 172 21.32 -63.39 19.16
CA SER A 172 20.61 -64.38 19.97
C SER A 172 19.16 -64.39 19.50
N LYS A 173 18.75 -65.43 18.77
CA LYS A 173 17.33 -65.68 18.52
C LYS A 173 16.69 -65.89 19.90
N PRO A 174 15.65 -65.14 20.29
CA PRO A 174 14.89 -65.49 21.48
C PRO A 174 14.34 -66.89 21.26
N THR A 175 14.79 -67.84 22.08
CA THR A 175 14.28 -69.21 22.08
C THR A 175 12.79 -69.15 22.40
N PRO A 176 11.90 -69.56 21.50
CA PRO A 176 10.46 -69.54 21.76
C PRO A 176 10.11 -70.75 22.62
N ASN A 177 10.55 -70.78 23.89
CA ASN A 177 10.17 -71.79 24.88
C ASN A 177 10.52 -71.36 26.32
N GLN A 178 10.21 -70.12 26.68
CA GLN A 178 10.07 -69.74 28.09
C GLN A 178 8.72 -69.06 28.34
N THR A 179 7.66 -69.76 27.93
CA THR A 179 6.29 -69.58 28.41
C THR A 179 5.70 -70.95 28.72
N SER A 180 6.30 -71.69 29.65
CA SER A 180 5.58 -72.68 30.48
C SER A 180 6.50 -73.26 31.56
N ASN A 181 6.64 -72.56 32.68
CA ASN A 181 6.39 -73.09 34.02
C ASN A 181 6.98 -72.17 35.11
N ILE A 182 6.11 -71.89 36.08
CA ILE A 182 6.27 -71.13 37.34
C ILE A 182 6.09 -69.62 37.20
#